data_AF-A0A2D5KCI2-F1
#
_entry.id   AF-A0A2D5KCI2-F1
#
_cell.length_a   1.000
_cell.length_b   1.000
_cell.length_c   1.000
_cell.angle_alpha   90.00
_cell.angle_beta   90.00
_cell.angle_gamma   90.00
#
_symmetry.space_group_name_H-M   'P 1'
#
loop_
_entity.id
_entity.type
_entity.pdbx_description
1 polymer ?
#
loop_
_entity_poly.entity_id
_entity_poly.type
_entity_poly.pdbx_seq_one_letter_code
_entity_poly.pdbx_strand_id
1 'polypeptide(L)'
;MKNFIGLIVVLVLGGIAYWMYSSKDKPVNTEVYKDFAIEDTAKVDKVFITQANGKSVTISRRGFDEWMIEGEFPARKDAIQLILKTLHDISIQAPVSKETFDWVVKSIAGNHTKVEFYLEGKDEPEKVWYIGEPTASRVGTYMLLEKDGKKSAKPFITHLLMERGYLGTRFFTDKTLWKDRIVMRCNPREIRRIEVKHQSDTLGDFSIEQYEKDRFRLTDLSNNQSQELNPELAIPYFKLFSGVYYEYVDKKTPSEQLDSIYLSPERHNIKLELMDGKTIEMRAYNMPVREGATLNGKLLTHHPERMYVYSSYLGEEEHPIVQNLTFDPLVPGIKEFTSLTTVEK
;
A
#
# COMPACT_ATOMS: atom_id res chain seq x y z
N MET A 1 71.81 -7.90 1.44
CA MET A 1 70.45 -8.36 1.84
C MET A 1 69.82 -7.51 2.94
N LYS A 2 70.55 -7.05 3.99
CA LYS A 2 70.00 -6.18 5.05
C LYS A 2 69.42 -4.83 4.55
N ASN A 3 70.02 -4.22 3.53
CA ASN A 3 69.57 -2.91 3.01
C ASN A 3 68.31 -3.01 2.11
N PHE A 4 68.00 -4.20 1.59
CA PHE A 4 66.83 -4.42 0.74
C PHE A 4 65.54 -4.54 1.57
N ILE A 5 65.65 -5.19 2.73
CA ILE A 5 64.56 -5.28 3.71
C ILE A 5 64.20 -3.88 4.23
N GLY A 6 65.21 -3.04 4.52
CA GLY A 6 64.98 -1.65 4.91
C GLY A 6 64.22 -0.83 3.86
N LEU A 7 64.55 -1.00 2.58
CA LEU A 7 63.86 -0.32 1.46
C LEU A 7 62.39 -0.75 1.35
N ILE A 8 62.11 -2.05 1.52
CA ILE A 8 60.75 -2.60 1.48
C ILE A 8 59.93 -2.05 2.66
N VAL A 9 60.51 -1.99 3.86
CA VAL A 9 59.82 -1.43 5.05
C VAL A 9 59.50 0.04 4.84
N VAL A 10 60.40 0.83 4.27
CA VAL A 10 60.15 2.25 3.96
C VAL A 10 59.06 2.41 2.90
N LEU A 11 59.02 1.55 1.87
CA LEU A 11 57.97 1.58 0.84
C LEU A 11 56.59 1.17 1.40
N VAL A 12 56.54 0.17 2.28
CA VAL A 12 55.30 -0.25 2.94
C VAL A 12 54.81 0.84 3.89
N LEU A 13 55.69 1.44 4.70
CA LEU A 13 55.33 2.56 5.58
C LEU A 13 54.92 3.79 4.79
N GLY A 14 55.58 4.09 3.66
CA GLY A 14 55.20 5.14 2.73
C GLY A 14 53.84 4.90 2.08
N GLY A 15 53.55 3.65 1.69
CA GLY A 15 52.25 3.23 1.16
C GLY A 15 51.13 3.34 2.19
N ILE A 16 51.37 2.92 3.43
CA ILE A 16 50.41 3.06 4.55
C ILE A 16 50.20 4.54 4.87
N ALA A 17 51.25 5.35 4.94
CA ALA A 17 51.15 6.79 5.18
C ALA A 17 50.39 7.50 4.06
N TYR A 18 50.63 7.13 2.80
CA TYR A 18 49.89 7.66 1.64
C TYR A 18 48.41 7.23 1.65
N TRP A 19 48.12 5.99 2.03
CA TRP A 19 46.77 5.47 2.18
C TRP A 19 46.01 6.18 3.31
N MET A 20 46.67 6.38 4.47
CA MET A 20 46.11 7.16 5.58
C MET A 20 45.94 8.64 5.24
N TYR A 21 46.87 9.23 4.49
CA TYR A 21 46.78 10.63 4.04
C TYR A 21 45.66 10.83 3.01
N SER A 22 45.49 9.89 2.08
CA SER A 22 44.41 9.89 1.09
C SER A 22 43.05 9.54 1.69
N SER A 23 43.03 8.97 2.90
CA SER A 23 41.83 8.70 3.69
C SER A 23 41.47 9.83 4.66
N LYS A 24 42.15 11.00 4.59
CA LYS A 24 41.72 12.19 5.35
C LYS A 24 40.38 12.70 4.82
N ASP A 25 39.52 13.05 5.78
CA ASP A 25 38.13 13.45 5.62
C ASP A 25 37.90 14.31 4.38
N LYS A 26 36.91 13.91 3.56
CA LYS A 26 36.34 14.80 2.54
C LYS A 26 36.03 16.15 3.21
N PRO A 27 36.33 17.30 2.57
CA PRO A 27 36.05 18.60 3.15
C PRO A 27 34.60 18.64 3.63
N VAL A 28 34.40 18.96 4.91
CA VAL A 28 33.07 19.09 5.50
C VAL A 28 32.30 20.09 4.65
N ASN A 29 31.19 19.64 4.05
CA ASN A 29 30.37 20.54 3.24
C ASN A 29 29.86 21.66 4.13
N THR A 30 30.21 22.90 3.78
CA THR A 30 29.76 24.11 4.49
C THR A 30 28.50 24.71 3.87
N GLU A 31 28.09 24.21 2.70
CA GLU A 31 26.89 24.66 2.01
C GLU A 31 25.62 24.23 2.77
N VAL A 32 24.67 25.16 2.87
CA VAL A 32 23.39 24.93 3.55
C VAL A 32 22.29 24.86 2.50
N TYR A 33 21.79 23.65 2.23
CA TYR A 33 20.67 23.43 1.33
C TYR A 33 19.34 23.58 2.09
N LYS A 34 18.37 24.24 1.45
CA LYS A 34 17.06 24.58 2.02
C LYS A 34 15.88 24.22 1.10
N ASP A 35 16.18 23.91 -0.15
CA ASP A 35 15.24 23.55 -1.19
C ASP A 35 14.79 22.09 -1.05
N PHE A 36 14.07 21.76 0.04
CA PHE A 36 13.54 20.40 0.22
C PHE A 36 12.51 20.06 -0.86
N ALA A 37 11.62 20.99 -1.19
CA ALA A 37 10.50 20.77 -2.09
C ALA A 37 10.91 20.45 -3.52
N ILE A 38 10.13 19.62 -4.21
CA ILE A 38 10.21 19.40 -5.66
C ILE A 38 8.91 19.95 -6.25
N GLU A 39 8.99 21.11 -6.89
CA GLU A 39 7.81 21.83 -7.42
C GLU A 39 7.12 21.04 -8.54
N ASP A 40 7.88 20.49 -9.49
CA ASP A 40 7.32 19.65 -10.53
C ASP A 40 7.43 18.16 -10.16
N THR A 41 6.48 17.69 -9.36
CA THR A 41 6.41 16.28 -8.96
C THR A 41 6.06 15.34 -10.10
N ALA A 42 5.54 15.85 -11.23
CA ALA A 42 5.28 15.05 -12.42
C ALA A 42 6.56 14.58 -13.11
N LYS A 43 7.73 15.11 -12.73
CA LYS A 43 9.04 14.63 -13.18
C LYS A 43 9.58 13.45 -12.37
N VAL A 44 9.08 13.24 -11.15
CA VAL A 44 9.56 12.17 -10.27
C VAL A 44 9.09 10.83 -10.83
N ASP A 45 10.01 9.91 -11.08
CA ASP A 45 9.68 8.61 -11.70
C ASP A 45 10.16 7.40 -10.91
N LYS A 46 11.02 7.62 -9.91
CA LYS A 46 11.47 6.60 -8.98
C LYS A 46 11.71 7.22 -7.60
N VAL A 47 11.30 6.48 -6.58
CA VAL A 47 11.54 6.77 -5.17
C VAL A 47 12.16 5.53 -4.55
N PHE A 48 13.31 5.70 -3.90
CA PHE A 48 13.97 4.63 -3.17
C PHE A 48 14.03 4.98 -1.68
N ILE A 49 13.49 4.10 -0.85
CA ILE A 49 13.37 4.32 0.60
C ILE A 49 14.20 3.28 1.32
N THR A 50 15.04 3.70 2.26
CA THR A 50 15.79 2.80 3.14
C THR A 50 15.71 3.23 4.59
N GLN A 51 15.85 2.27 5.50
CA GLN A 51 15.91 2.49 6.94
C GLN A 51 17.23 1.97 7.52
N ALA A 52 17.63 2.48 8.68
CA ALA A 52 18.86 2.08 9.37
C ALA A 52 18.95 0.56 9.67
N ASN A 53 17.82 -0.14 9.75
CA ASN A 53 17.76 -1.59 9.92
C ASN A 53 18.02 -2.40 8.62
N GLY A 54 18.37 -1.73 7.52
CA GLY A 54 18.65 -2.35 6.22
C GLY A 54 17.41 -2.65 5.37
N LYS A 55 16.19 -2.45 5.89
CA LYS A 55 14.98 -2.59 5.08
C LYS A 55 14.92 -1.50 4.02
N SER A 56 14.45 -1.86 2.83
CA SER A 56 14.31 -0.95 1.71
C SER A 56 13.10 -1.29 0.85
N VAL A 57 12.66 -0.29 0.08
CA VAL A 57 11.68 -0.47 -0.99
C VAL A 57 11.96 0.50 -2.13
N THR A 58 11.83 0.00 -3.35
CA THR A 58 11.84 0.82 -4.57
C THR A 58 10.43 0.95 -5.12
N ILE A 59 10.04 2.17 -5.47
CA ILE A 59 8.78 2.46 -6.14
C ILE A 59 9.10 3.24 -7.40
N SER A 60 8.68 2.75 -8.56
CA SER A 60 9.09 3.28 -9.87
C SER A 60 7.98 3.13 -10.88
N ARG A 61 7.81 4.14 -11.74
CA ARG A 61 6.98 4.05 -12.95
C ARG A 61 7.82 3.99 -14.24
N ARG A 62 9.13 3.82 -14.13
CA ARG A 62 10.01 3.69 -15.30
C ARG A 62 9.67 2.41 -16.05
N GLY A 63 9.27 2.55 -17.31
CA GLY A 63 8.89 1.41 -18.16
C GLY A 63 7.50 0.85 -17.88
N PHE A 64 6.67 1.54 -17.10
CA PHE A 64 5.32 1.12 -16.75
C PHE A 64 4.34 2.30 -16.89
N ASP A 65 3.09 2.01 -17.19
CA ASP A 65 2.02 3.03 -17.25
C ASP A 65 1.53 3.45 -15.85
N GLU A 66 1.94 2.72 -14.81
CA GLU A 66 1.62 2.98 -13.42
C GLU A 66 2.83 2.84 -12.50
N TRP A 67 2.67 3.26 -11.24
CA TRP A 67 3.72 3.11 -10.23
C TRP A 67 3.80 1.66 -9.76
N MET A 68 4.99 1.08 -9.82
CA MET A 68 5.27 -0.30 -9.45
C MET A 68 6.21 -0.38 -8.25
N ILE A 69 5.96 -1.34 -7.37
CA ILE A 69 6.79 -1.70 -6.22
C ILE A 69 7.77 -2.75 -6.69
N GLU A 70 9.06 -2.42 -6.66
CA GLU A 70 10.15 -3.30 -7.14
C GLU A 70 9.96 -3.81 -8.59
N GLY A 71 9.13 -3.14 -9.39
CA GLY A 71 8.77 -3.60 -10.74
C GLY A 71 7.84 -4.82 -10.78
N GLU A 72 7.34 -5.28 -9.63
CA GLU A 72 6.53 -6.51 -9.52
C GLU A 72 5.04 -6.22 -9.33
N PHE A 73 4.70 -5.31 -8.40
CA PHE A 73 3.31 -5.08 -8.00
C PHE A 73 2.88 -3.62 -8.18
N PRO A 74 1.66 -3.34 -8.65
CA PRO A 74 1.13 -1.97 -8.65
C PRO A 74 1.08 -1.36 -7.24
N ALA A 75 1.56 -0.13 -7.13
CA ALA A 75 1.49 0.67 -5.92
C ALA A 75 0.12 1.36 -5.79
N ARG A 76 -0.43 1.40 -4.59
CA ARG A 76 -1.68 2.12 -4.31
C ARG A 76 -1.53 3.62 -4.61
N LYS A 77 -2.45 4.15 -5.42
CA LYS A 77 -2.38 5.52 -5.95
C LYS A 77 -2.37 6.58 -4.86
N ASP A 78 -3.12 6.36 -3.78
CA ASP A 78 -3.24 7.30 -2.67
C ASP A 78 -1.94 7.41 -1.86
N ALA A 79 -1.18 6.33 -1.66
CA ALA A 79 0.15 6.42 -1.01
C ALA A 79 1.16 7.17 -1.87
N ILE A 80 1.14 6.94 -3.19
CA ILE A 80 1.98 7.70 -4.12
C ILE A 80 1.60 9.18 -4.12
N GLN A 81 0.32 9.50 -4.22
CA GLN A 81 -0.16 10.88 -4.17
C GLN A 81 0.22 11.56 -2.85
N LEU A 82 0.17 10.83 -1.73
CA LEU A 82 0.57 11.36 -0.43
C LEU A 82 2.04 11.75 -0.39
N ILE A 83 2.96 10.92 -0.90
CA ILE A 83 4.38 11.28 -0.96
C ILE A 83 4.60 12.42 -1.95
N LEU A 84 4.04 12.37 -3.16
CA LEU A 84 4.21 13.44 -4.16
C LEU A 84 3.68 14.79 -3.64
N LYS A 85 2.50 14.81 -3.00
CA LYS A 85 2.00 16.01 -2.33
C LYS A 85 2.99 16.50 -1.27
N THR A 86 3.55 15.60 -0.47
CA THR A 86 4.56 15.94 0.54
C THR A 86 5.81 16.55 -0.10
N LEU A 87 6.26 16.03 -1.24
CA LEU A 87 7.39 16.58 -1.99
C LEU A 87 7.13 18.02 -2.46
N HIS A 88 5.92 18.29 -2.93
CA HIS A 88 5.54 19.61 -3.41
C HIS A 88 5.40 20.62 -2.26
N ASP A 89 4.68 20.24 -1.20
CA ASP A 89 4.22 21.17 -0.16
C ASP A 89 5.19 21.33 1.02
N ILE A 90 6.24 20.50 1.12
CA ILE A 90 7.17 20.55 2.25
C ILE A 90 7.83 21.92 2.38
N SER A 91 7.80 22.44 3.60
CA SER A 91 8.34 23.75 3.94
C SER A 91 9.28 23.65 5.14
N ILE A 92 10.27 24.53 5.19
CA ILE A 92 11.13 24.68 6.36
C ILE A 92 10.41 25.55 7.39
N GLN A 93 10.27 25.04 8.60
CA GLN A 93 9.83 25.81 9.75
C GLN A 93 10.96 26.67 10.32
N ALA A 94 12.10 26.04 10.60
CA ALA A 94 13.26 26.68 11.21
C ALA A 94 14.51 25.79 11.04
N PRO A 95 15.73 26.36 11.08
CA PRO A 95 16.94 25.59 11.31
C PRO A 95 16.90 24.94 12.70
N VAL A 96 17.60 23.82 12.87
CA VAL A 96 17.79 23.22 14.18
C VAL A 96 18.61 24.16 15.07
N SER A 97 18.15 24.36 16.31
CA SER A 97 18.79 25.22 17.30
C SER A 97 20.15 24.66 17.74
N LYS A 98 21.05 25.54 18.20
CA LYS A 98 22.42 25.13 18.58
C LYS A 98 22.42 24.10 19.71
N GLU A 99 21.47 24.22 20.63
CA GLU A 99 21.34 23.41 21.84
C GLU A 99 20.97 21.95 21.50
N THR A 100 20.21 21.74 20.43
CA THR A 100 19.73 20.41 20.01
C THR A 100 20.49 19.85 18.81
N PHE A 101 21.38 20.63 18.20
CA PHE A 101 22.08 20.30 16.97
C PHE A 101 22.78 18.94 17.03
N ASP A 102 23.65 18.74 18.03
CA ASP A 102 24.43 17.50 18.16
C ASP A 102 23.54 16.27 18.36
N TRP A 103 22.46 16.41 19.11
CA TRP A 103 21.49 15.34 19.32
C TRP A 103 20.75 15.01 18.02
N VAL A 104 20.27 16.03 17.29
CA VAL A 104 19.57 15.81 16.02
C VAL A 104 20.48 15.14 14.99
N VAL A 105 21.73 15.61 14.86
CA VAL A 105 22.69 15.00 13.92
C VAL A 105 22.94 13.54 14.28
N LYS A 106 23.15 13.21 15.56
CA LYS A 106 23.31 11.82 16.01
C LYS A 106 22.05 10.98 15.77
N SER A 107 20.87 11.54 16.05
CA SER A 107 19.58 10.87 15.84
C SER A 107 19.36 10.54 14.36
N ILE A 108 19.59 11.51 13.46
CA ILE A 108 19.52 11.29 12.00
C ILE A 108 20.56 10.25 11.58
N ALA A 109 21.80 10.34 12.06
CA ALA A 109 22.84 9.37 11.69
C ALA A 109 22.48 7.93 12.10
N GLY A 110 21.85 7.74 13.27
CA GLY A 110 21.49 6.42 13.79
C GLY A 110 20.15 5.86 13.29
N ASN A 111 19.12 6.69 13.15
CA ASN A 111 17.72 6.23 13.05
C ASN A 111 16.92 6.93 11.92
N HIS A 112 17.56 7.38 10.85
CA HIS A 112 16.83 8.00 9.75
C HIS A 112 16.08 7.00 8.87
N THR A 113 15.03 7.49 8.23
CA THR A 113 14.54 6.96 6.95
C THR A 113 15.19 7.79 5.82
N LYS A 114 15.98 7.14 4.97
CA LYS A 114 16.57 7.76 3.79
C LYS A 114 15.57 7.64 2.64
N VAL A 115 15.30 8.73 1.95
CA VAL A 115 14.43 8.75 0.78
C VAL A 115 15.15 9.43 -0.37
N GLU A 116 15.27 8.74 -1.48
CA GLU A 116 15.96 9.22 -2.68
C GLU A 116 14.93 9.43 -3.79
N PHE A 117 14.94 10.61 -4.40
CA PHE A 117 14.00 10.98 -5.46
C PHE A 117 14.74 11.13 -6.78
N TYR A 118 14.27 10.41 -7.79
CA TYR A 118 14.86 10.40 -9.12
C TYR A 118 13.87 10.97 -10.13
N LEU A 119 14.38 11.76 -11.06
CA LEU A 119 13.59 12.50 -12.02
C LEU A 119 14.03 12.16 -13.45
N GLU A 120 13.05 12.14 -14.36
CA GLU A 120 13.25 12.13 -15.82
C GLU A 120 14.26 11.07 -16.33
N GLY A 121 14.24 9.88 -15.75
CA GLY A 121 15.04 8.71 -16.13
C GLY A 121 16.46 8.71 -15.58
N LYS A 122 16.88 9.73 -14.82
CA LYS A 122 18.26 9.83 -14.30
C LYS A 122 18.57 8.75 -13.27
N ASP A 123 19.78 8.21 -13.30
CA ASP A 123 20.23 7.18 -12.35
C ASP A 123 20.76 7.74 -11.03
N GLU A 124 21.00 9.06 -10.97
CA GLU A 124 21.36 9.75 -9.74
C GLU A 124 20.13 10.44 -9.15
N PRO A 125 19.95 10.41 -7.82
CA PRO A 125 18.83 11.10 -7.18
C PRO A 125 19.04 12.62 -7.23
N GLU A 126 18.01 13.35 -7.62
CA GLU A 126 17.99 14.81 -7.60
C GLU A 126 18.06 15.34 -6.16
N LYS A 127 17.34 14.68 -5.25
CA LYS A 127 17.32 15.00 -3.82
C LYS A 127 17.30 13.73 -2.99
N VAL A 128 18.02 13.78 -1.87
CA VAL A 128 18.00 12.76 -0.85
C VAL A 128 17.58 13.38 0.46
N TRP A 129 16.51 12.86 1.05
CA TRP A 129 16.03 13.26 2.36
C TRP A 129 16.46 12.25 3.40
N TYR A 130 17.07 12.74 4.48
CA TYR A 130 17.29 11.98 5.69
C TYR A 130 16.25 12.42 6.72
N ILE A 131 15.21 11.61 6.87
CA ILE A 131 14.07 11.90 7.76
C ILE A 131 14.38 11.34 9.14
N GLY A 132 14.60 12.22 10.11
CA GLY A 132 14.82 11.87 11.51
C GLY A 132 13.54 11.86 12.33
N GLU A 133 13.68 12.01 13.64
CA GLU A 133 12.56 11.98 14.59
C GLU A 133 11.64 13.23 14.49
N PRO A 134 10.40 13.12 15.00
CA PRO A 134 9.58 14.30 15.22
C PRO A 134 10.19 15.24 16.26
N THR A 135 9.90 16.53 16.13
CA THR A 135 10.13 17.52 17.18
C THR A 135 9.39 17.15 18.47
N ALA A 136 9.83 17.68 19.62
CA ALA A 136 9.19 17.40 20.92
C ALA A 136 7.69 17.77 20.94
N SER A 137 7.30 18.83 20.22
CA SER A 137 5.90 19.26 20.05
C SER A 137 5.12 18.43 19.03
N ARG A 138 5.79 17.51 18.31
CA ARG A 138 5.24 16.63 17.26
C ARG A 138 4.61 17.35 16.06
N VAL A 139 4.85 18.65 15.90
CA VAL A 139 4.30 19.46 14.79
C VAL A 139 5.27 19.64 13.62
N GLY A 140 6.55 19.31 13.81
CA GLY A 140 7.57 19.34 12.76
C GLY A 140 8.48 18.12 12.82
N THR A 141 9.27 17.94 11.75
CA THR A 141 10.15 16.77 11.55
C THR A 141 11.59 17.22 11.35
N TYR A 142 12.54 16.62 12.07
CA TYR A 142 13.96 16.90 11.83
C TYR A 142 14.41 16.22 10.53
N MET A 143 14.96 16.98 9.59
CA MET A 143 15.39 16.47 8.30
C MET A 143 16.72 17.06 7.87
N LEU A 144 17.52 16.27 7.18
CA LEU A 144 18.73 16.70 6.49
C LEU A 144 18.58 16.48 4.99
N LEU A 145 18.93 17.49 4.20
CA LEU A 145 18.90 17.43 2.74
C LEU A 145 20.27 17.06 2.19
N GLU A 146 20.31 16.22 1.18
CA GLU A 146 21.46 15.98 0.32
C GLU A 146 21.09 16.25 -1.14
N LYS A 147 22.00 16.92 -1.85
CA LYS A 147 21.88 17.32 -3.25
C LYS A 147 23.24 17.20 -3.92
N ASP A 148 23.29 16.74 -5.16
CA ASP A 148 24.53 16.54 -5.93
C ASP A 148 25.57 15.70 -5.16
N GLY A 149 25.09 14.67 -4.44
CA GLY A 149 25.92 13.78 -3.62
C GLY A 149 26.54 14.41 -2.37
N LYS A 150 26.11 15.63 -1.98
CA LYS A 150 26.60 16.36 -0.81
C LYS A 150 25.48 16.59 0.20
N LYS A 151 25.72 16.23 1.46
CA LYS A 151 24.82 16.56 2.59
C LYS A 151 24.91 18.04 2.93
N SER A 152 23.78 18.67 3.22
CA SER A 152 23.70 20.02 3.77
C SER A 152 24.49 20.11 5.07
N ALA A 153 25.10 21.27 5.34
CA ALA A 153 25.86 21.50 6.56
C ALA A 153 25.00 21.45 7.84
N LYS A 154 23.68 21.64 7.73
CA LYS A 154 22.77 21.70 8.88
C LYS A 154 21.43 21.04 8.61
N PRO A 155 20.85 20.34 9.60
CA PRO A 155 19.47 19.87 9.54
C PRO A 155 18.47 21.00 9.80
N PHE A 156 17.23 20.77 9.39
CA PHE A 156 16.10 21.68 9.54
C PHE A 156 14.91 20.99 10.19
N ILE A 157 14.03 21.78 10.79
CA ILE A 157 12.67 21.37 11.14
C ILE A 157 11.80 21.66 9.91
N THR A 158 11.16 20.63 9.38
CA THR A 158 10.25 20.70 8.23
C THR A 158 8.82 20.40 8.64
N HIS A 159 7.87 20.93 7.88
CA HIS A 159 6.44 20.66 8.02
C HIS A 159 5.73 20.78 6.68
N LEU A 160 4.42 20.50 6.67
CA LEU A 160 3.51 20.88 5.60
C LEU A 160 2.64 22.03 6.10
N LEU A 161 2.46 23.07 5.28
CA LEU A 161 1.64 24.21 5.66
C LEU A 161 0.21 23.74 5.94
N MET A 162 -0.41 24.28 7.00
CA MET A 162 -1.76 23.92 7.45
C MET A 162 -1.95 22.46 7.90
N GLU A 163 -0.89 21.64 7.93
CA GLU A 163 -0.91 20.31 8.53
C GLU A 163 -0.02 20.27 9.77
N ARG A 164 -0.46 19.55 10.80
CA ARG A 164 0.35 19.28 11.99
C ARG A 164 0.72 17.81 11.98
N GLY A 165 2.02 17.51 12.12
CA GLY A 165 2.43 16.13 12.38
C GLY A 165 3.84 15.79 11.93
N TYR A 166 4.20 14.56 12.23
CA TYR A 166 5.43 13.92 11.78
C TYR A 166 5.30 13.48 10.32
N LEU A 167 6.30 13.81 9.49
CA LEU A 167 6.28 13.49 8.06
C LEU A 167 6.71 12.05 7.77
N GLY A 168 7.54 11.45 8.63
CA GLY A 168 8.15 10.15 8.36
C GLY A 168 7.19 8.97 8.27
N THR A 169 5.96 9.06 8.81
CA THR A 169 4.95 8.00 8.65
C THR A 169 4.50 7.79 7.20
N ARG A 170 4.76 8.76 6.32
CA ARG A 170 4.44 8.70 4.90
C ARG A 170 5.44 7.87 4.10
N PHE A 171 6.63 7.60 4.65
CA PHE A 171 7.73 6.93 3.99
C PHE A 171 8.07 5.64 4.73
N PHE A 172 7.57 4.51 4.22
CA PHE A 172 7.72 3.21 4.86
C PHE A 172 8.41 2.21 3.93
N THR A 173 9.14 1.25 4.51
CA THR A 173 9.89 0.21 3.79
C THR A 173 9.12 -1.09 3.61
N ASP A 174 7.96 -1.24 4.25
CA ASP A 174 7.12 -2.43 4.09
C ASP A 174 6.39 -2.38 2.75
N LYS A 175 6.83 -3.23 1.81
CA LYS A 175 6.25 -3.41 0.48
C LYS A 175 4.74 -3.68 0.53
N THR A 176 4.27 -4.39 1.56
CA THR A 176 2.84 -4.73 1.71
C THR A 176 1.97 -3.50 1.91
N LEU A 177 2.50 -2.45 2.55
CA LEU A 177 1.77 -1.21 2.76
C LEU A 177 1.66 -0.36 1.50
N TRP A 178 2.54 -0.59 0.52
CA TRP A 178 2.50 0.05 -0.79
C TRP A 178 1.57 -0.67 -1.76
N LYS A 179 1.43 -2.00 -1.62
CA LYS A 179 0.63 -2.82 -2.54
C LYS A 179 -0.83 -2.35 -2.52
N ASP A 180 -1.43 -2.24 -3.71
CA ASP A 180 -2.86 -1.95 -3.80
C ASP A 180 -3.66 -3.05 -3.08
N ARG A 181 -4.66 -2.64 -2.29
CA ARG A 181 -5.39 -3.55 -1.40
C ARG A 181 -6.52 -4.27 -2.11
N ILE A 182 -6.38 -4.51 -3.40
CA ILE A 182 -7.46 -4.97 -4.26
C ILE A 182 -7.69 -6.46 -4.02
N VAL A 183 -8.91 -6.84 -3.65
CA VAL A 183 -9.42 -8.21 -3.78
C VAL A 183 -9.84 -8.46 -5.22
N MET A 184 -10.56 -7.50 -5.82
CA MET A 184 -10.83 -7.49 -7.25
C MET A 184 -11.13 -6.09 -7.76
N ARG A 185 -10.90 -5.86 -9.06
CA ARG A 185 -11.26 -4.62 -9.75
C ARG A 185 -11.68 -4.97 -11.17
N CYS A 186 -12.83 -4.48 -11.60
CA CYS A 186 -13.28 -4.58 -12.99
C CYS A 186 -14.04 -3.31 -13.39
N ASN A 187 -14.13 -3.01 -14.68
CA ASN A 187 -15.00 -1.95 -15.15
C ASN A 187 -16.45 -2.45 -15.11
N PRO A 188 -17.39 -1.80 -14.39
CA PRO A 188 -18.77 -2.26 -14.29
C PRO A 188 -19.47 -2.46 -15.64
N ARG A 189 -19.05 -1.72 -16.68
CA ARG A 189 -19.60 -1.83 -18.03
C ARG A 189 -19.15 -3.08 -18.79
N GLU A 190 -18.07 -3.71 -18.32
CA GLU A 190 -17.52 -4.93 -18.90
C GLU A 190 -18.08 -6.18 -18.21
N ILE A 191 -18.89 -6.04 -17.14
CA ILE A 191 -19.52 -7.16 -16.46
C ILE A 191 -20.75 -7.60 -17.27
N ARG A 192 -20.78 -8.86 -17.70
CA ARG A 192 -21.91 -9.51 -18.36
C ARG A 192 -22.88 -10.09 -17.34
N ARG A 193 -22.37 -10.82 -16.35
CA ARG A 193 -23.19 -11.53 -15.36
C ARG A 193 -22.52 -11.54 -14.00
N ILE A 194 -23.32 -11.39 -12.96
CA ILE A 194 -22.93 -11.57 -11.56
C ILE A 194 -23.80 -12.68 -10.99
N GLU A 195 -23.19 -13.73 -10.45
CA GLU A 195 -23.85 -14.81 -9.74
C GLU A 195 -23.40 -14.77 -8.29
N VAL A 196 -24.36 -14.80 -7.36
CA VAL A 196 -24.09 -14.84 -5.92
C VAL A 196 -24.80 -16.04 -5.33
N LYS A 197 -24.03 -16.83 -4.59
CA LYS A 197 -24.52 -17.94 -3.78
C LYS A 197 -24.20 -17.70 -2.32
N HIS A 198 -25.14 -18.01 -1.45
CA HIS A 198 -25.00 -17.87 -0.01
C HIS A 198 -25.03 -19.25 0.61
N GLN A 199 -24.27 -19.43 1.69
CA GLN A 199 -24.43 -20.60 2.54
C GLN A 199 -25.79 -20.62 3.26
N SER A 200 -26.39 -19.44 3.47
CA SER A 200 -27.67 -19.31 4.16
C SER A 200 -28.83 -19.27 3.17
N ASP A 201 -29.70 -20.26 3.25
CA ASP A 201 -30.94 -20.36 2.46
C ASP A 201 -31.87 -19.15 2.63
N THR A 202 -31.69 -18.35 3.70
CA THR A 202 -32.56 -17.19 4.00
C THR A 202 -32.31 -15.99 3.09
N LEU A 203 -31.12 -15.88 2.50
CA LEU A 203 -30.75 -14.77 1.61
C LEU A 203 -31.20 -15.02 0.16
N GLY A 204 -31.18 -16.28 -0.26
CA GLY A 204 -31.55 -16.72 -1.61
C GLY A 204 -30.46 -16.44 -2.64
N ASP A 205 -30.06 -17.48 -3.36
CA ASP A 205 -29.06 -17.41 -4.42
C ASP A 205 -29.64 -16.73 -5.67
N PHE A 206 -28.86 -15.87 -6.31
CA PHE A 206 -29.33 -15.12 -7.47
C PHE A 206 -28.25 -14.90 -8.52
N SER A 207 -28.68 -14.54 -9.72
CA SER A 207 -27.78 -13.93 -10.70
C SER A 207 -28.43 -12.74 -11.39
N ILE A 208 -27.61 -11.75 -11.73
CA ILE A 208 -28.01 -10.59 -12.53
C ILE A 208 -27.20 -10.60 -13.81
N GLU A 209 -27.87 -10.66 -14.96
CA GLU A 209 -27.28 -10.64 -16.29
C GLU A 209 -27.64 -9.36 -17.02
N GLN A 210 -26.64 -8.69 -17.58
CA GLN A 210 -26.81 -7.63 -18.58
C GLN A 210 -26.87 -8.26 -19.97
N TYR A 211 -28.08 -8.57 -20.45
CA TYR A 211 -28.28 -9.27 -21.72
C TYR A 211 -28.31 -8.31 -22.93
N GLU A 212 -28.63 -7.03 -22.68
CA GLU A 212 -28.52 -5.93 -23.64
C GLU A 212 -28.01 -4.68 -22.92
N LYS A 213 -27.61 -3.65 -23.67
CA LYS A 213 -27.13 -2.40 -23.09
C LYS A 213 -28.19 -1.79 -22.16
N ASP A 214 -27.83 -1.60 -20.89
CA ASP A 214 -28.69 -1.04 -19.84
C ASP A 214 -30.00 -1.84 -19.61
N ARG A 215 -30.01 -3.13 -19.99
CA ARG A 215 -31.13 -4.07 -19.76
C ARG A 215 -30.63 -5.24 -18.92
N PHE A 216 -31.33 -5.49 -17.82
CA PHE A 216 -30.87 -6.42 -16.79
C PHE A 216 -31.95 -7.45 -16.46
N ARG A 217 -31.51 -8.69 -16.23
CA ARG A 217 -32.37 -9.78 -15.81
C ARG A 217 -31.88 -10.31 -14.48
N LEU A 218 -32.76 -10.35 -13.49
CA LEU A 218 -32.54 -11.06 -12.22
C LEU A 218 -33.09 -12.48 -12.37
N THR A 219 -32.31 -13.48 -11.94
CA THR A 219 -32.72 -14.89 -11.88
C THR A 219 -32.53 -15.41 -10.46
N ASP A 220 -33.58 -15.98 -9.88
CA ASP A 220 -33.53 -16.77 -8.65
C ASP A 220 -32.96 -18.15 -8.98
N LEU A 221 -31.83 -18.52 -8.40
CA LEU A 221 -31.16 -19.78 -8.72
C LEU A 221 -31.81 -21.00 -8.05
N SER A 222 -32.67 -20.80 -7.05
CA SER A 222 -33.35 -21.90 -6.35
C SER A 222 -34.46 -22.54 -7.18
N ASN A 223 -35.17 -21.73 -7.98
CA ASN A 223 -36.32 -22.14 -8.78
C ASN A 223 -36.18 -21.79 -10.27
N ASN A 224 -35.07 -21.14 -10.64
CA ASN A 224 -34.74 -20.72 -12.00
C ASN A 224 -35.77 -19.76 -12.63
N GLN A 225 -36.49 -18.99 -11.81
CA GLN A 225 -37.39 -17.93 -12.28
C GLN A 225 -36.60 -16.65 -12.56
N SER A 226 -36.91 -16.00 -13.68
CA SER A 226 -36.28 -14.75 -14.09
C SER A 226 -37.28 -13.63 -14.25
N GLN A 227 -36.86 -12.42 -13.93
CA GLN A 227 -37.62 -11.19 -14.15
C GLN A 227 -36.71 -10.06 -14.63
N GLU A 228 -37.29 -9.07 -15.28
CA GLU A 228 -36.57 -7.83 -15.63
C GLU A 228 -36.19 -7.09 -14.33
N LEU A 229 -34.95 -6.60 -14.27
CA LEU A 229 -34.47 -5.80 -13.16
C LEU A 229 -34.35 -4.33 -13.57
N ASN A 230 -34.90 -3.44 -12.74
CA ASN A 230 -34.78 -2.00 -12.97
C ASN A 230 -33.28 -1.58 -13.02
N PRO A 231 -32.83 -0.89 -14.09
CA PRO A 231 -31.47 -0.36 -14.19
C PRO A 231 -31.04 0.50 -12.99
N GLU A 232 -31.97 1.19 -12.34
CA GLU A 232 -31.70 1.99 -11.14
C GLU A 232 -31.23 1.15 -9.95
N LEU A 233 -31.51 -0.15 -9.93
CA LEU A 233 -30.99 -1.10 -8.94
C LEU A 233 -29.75 -1.84 -9.44
N ALA A 234 -29.78 -2.28 -10.70
CA ALA A 234 -28.69 -3.06 -11.29
C ALA A 234 -27.39 -2.26 -11.40
N ILE A 235 -27.46 -1.01 -11.87
CA ILE A 235 -26.27 -0.20 -12.13
C ILE A 235 -25.49 0.12 -10.84
N PRO A 236 -26.13 0.58 -9.73
CA PRO A 236 -25.42 0.75 -8.46
C PRO A 236 -24.79 -0.55 -7.94
N TYR A 237 -25.49 -1.67 -8.06
CA TYR A 237 -24.95 -2.97 -7.64
C TYR A 237 -23.70 -3.37 -8.44
N PHE A 238 -23.75 -3.26 -9.77
CA PHE A 238 -22.58 -3.52 -10.64
C PHE A 238 -21.40 -2.62 -10.30
N LYS A 239 -21.66 -1.36 -9.92
CA LYS A 239 -20.60 -0.41 -9.51
C LYS A 239 -19.85 -0.84 -8.25
N LEU A 240 -20.43 -1.65 -7.38
CA LEU A 240 -19.74 -2.15 -6.19
C LEU A 240 -18.50 -2.99 -6.55
N PHE A 241 -18.51 -3.62 -7.73
CA PHE A 241 -17.40 -4.42 -8.24
C PHE A 241 -16.32 -3.61 -8.98
N SER A 242 -16.47 -2.28 -9.02
CA SER A 242 -15.44 -1.37 -9.56
C SER A 242 -14.15 -1.34 -8.72
N GLY A 243 -14.22 -1.83 -7.49
CA GLY A 243 -13.06 -2.02 -6.63
C GLY A 243 -13.47 -2.58 -5.29
N VAL A 244 -13.10 -3.83 -5.03
CA VAL A 244 -13.27 -4.50 -3.73
C VAL A 244 -11.91 -4.55 -3.08
N TYR A 245 -11.81 -4.12 -1.82
CA TYR A 245 -10.54 -4.00 -1.12
C TYR A 245 -10.51 -4.83 0.16
N TYR A 246 -9.34 -5.35 0.51
CA TYR A 246 -9.08 -6.02 1.77
C TYR A 246 -8.61 -5.04 2.85
N GLU A 247 -8.86 -5.39 4.11
CA GLU A 247 -8.37 -4.64 5.27
C GLU A 247 -6.87 -4.91 5.48
N TYR A 248 -6.50 -6.19 5.51
CA TYR A 248 -5.12 -6.67 5.59
C TYR A 248 -4.99 -8.09 5.03
N VAL A 249 -3.74 -8.55 4.87
CA VAL A 249 -3.41 -9.93 4.48
C VAL A 249 -2.87 -10.67 5.71
N ASP A 250 -3.37 -11.88 5.97
CA ASP A 250 -2.79 -12.74 6.99
C ASP A 250 -1.49 -13.37 6.48
N LYS A 251 -0.39 -13.14 7.21
CA LYS A 251 0.94 -13.69 6.95
C LYS A 251 1.47 -14.54 8.12
N LYS A 252 0.67 -14.71 9.17
CA LYS A 252 1.08 -15.30 10.45
C LYS A 252 0.39 -16.61 10.75
N THR A 253 -0.85 -16.78 10.27
CA THR A 253 -1.59 -18.02 10.48
C THR A 253 -0.88 -19.19 9.77
N PRO A 254 -0.64 -20.32 10.44
CA PRO A 254 -0.01 -21.49 9.83
C PRO A 254 -0.84 -22.05 8.66
N SER A 255 -0.16 -22.58 7.64
CA SER A 255 -0.82 -23.13 6.44
C SER A 255 -1.88 -24.18 6.76
N GLU A 256 -1.65 -25.09 7.72
CA GLU A 256 -2.64 -26.09 8.13
C GLU A 256 -3.96 -25.49 8.62
N GLN A 257 -3.91 -24.34 9.30
CA GLN A 257 -5.12 -23.64 9.75
C GLN A 257 -5.81 -22.92 8.59
N LEU A 258 -5.04 -22.34 7.67
CA LEU A 258 -5.57 -21.72 6.46
C LEU A 258 -6.25 -22.76 5.56
N ASP A 259 -5.64 -23.93 5.36
CA ASP A 259 -6.20 -25.04 4.61
C ASP A 259 -7.55 -25.48 5.20
N SER A 260 -7.62 -25.60 6.54
CA SER A 260 -8.88 -25.91 7.23
C SER A 260 -9.98 -24.86 6.96
N ILE A 261 -9.61 -23.58 6.90
CA ILE A 261 -10.55 -22.50 6.57
C ILE A 261 -11.01 -22.60 5.12
N TYR A 262 -10.10 -22.77 4.16
CA TYR A 262 -10.44 -22.81 2.73
C TYR A 262 -11.12 -24.12 2.28
N LEU A 263 -10.98 -25.20 3.06
CA LEU A 263 -11.74 -26.45 2.89
C LEU A 263 -13.12 -26.41 3.56
N SER A 264 -13.39 -25.42 4.42
CA SER A 264 -14.71 -25.25 5.03
C SER A 264 -15.74 -24.74 4.01
N PRO A 265 -17.05 -24.93 4.26
CA PRO A 265 -18.08 -24.37 3.39
C PRO A 265 -17.95 -22.86 3.25
N GLU A 266 -18.02 -22.39 2.00
CA GLU A 266 -18.01 -20.97 1.68
C GLU A 266 -19.23 -20.29 2.29
N ARG A 267 -19.02 -19.17 2.98
CA ARG A 267 -20.10 -18.31 3.50
C ARG A 267 -20.85 -17.67 2.33
N HIS A 268 -20.10 -17.16 1.35
CA HIS A 268 -20.61 -16.57 0.12
C HIS A 268 -19.68 -16.89 -1.05
N ASN A 269 -20.25 -17.15 -2.22
CA ASN A 269 -19.54 -17.28 -3.49
C ASN A 269 -20.07 -16.21 -4.45
N ILE A 270 -19.18 -15.41 -5.02
CA ILE A 270 -19.51 -14.43 -6.05
C ILE A 270 -18.73 -14.80 -7.30
N LYS A 271 -19.43 -15.05 -8.40
CA LYS A 271 -18.84 -15.29 -9.70
C LYS A 271 -19.26 -14.21 -10.68
N LEU A 272 -18.28 -13.49 -11.21
CA LEU A 272 -18.47 -12.51 -12.27
C LEU A 272 -18.03 -13.13 -13.59
N GLU A 273 -18.81 -12.88 -14.62
CA GLU A 273 -18.46 -13.14 -16.00
C GLU A 273 -18.41 -11.82 -16.76
N LEU A 274 -17.31 -11.56 -17.44
CA LEU A 274 -17.10 -10.37 -18.24
C LEU A 274 -17.60 -10.57 -19.67
N MET A 275 -17.80 -9.47 -20.39
CA MET A 275 -18.27 -9.45 -21.79
C MET A 275 -17.30 -10.15 -22.75
N ASP A 276 -16.01 -10.25 -22.39
CA ASP A 276 -14.99 -10.98 -23.14
C ASP A 276 -14.93 -12.48 -22.81
N GLY A 277 -15.80 -12.95 -21.92
CA GLY A 277 -15.87 -14.34 -21.45
C GLY A 277 -14.94 -14.67 -20.28
N LYS A 278 -14.09 -13.73 -19.82
CA LYS A 278 -13.26 -13.94 -18.64
C LYS A 278 -14.12 -14.02 -17.38
N THR A 279 -13.77 -14.91 -16.46
CA THR A 279 -14.45 -15.04 -15.18
C THR A 279 -13.57 -14.60 -14.01
N ILE A 280 -14.18 -13.95 -13.02
CA ILE A 280 -13.55 -13.62 -11.73
C ILE A 280 -14.40 -14.24 -10.64
N GLU A 281 -13.77 -14.95 -9.72
CA GLU A 281 -14.47 -15.62 -8.62
C GLU A 281 -13.92 -15.13 -7.27
N MET A 282 -14.83 -14.81 -6.35
CA MET A 282 -14.54 -14.50 -4.97
C MET A 282 -15.30 -15.43 -4.05
N ARG A 283 -14.60 -15.99 -3.06
CA ARG A 283 -15.15 -16.93 -2.09
C ARG A 283 -14.87 -16.43 -0.70
N ALA A 284 -15.90 -16.20 0.09
CA ALA A 284 -15.77 -15.71 1.46
C ALA A 284 -15.90 -16.87 2.45
N TYR A 285 -15.05 -16.88 3.49
CA TYR A 285 -14.99 -17.94 4.50
C TYR A 285 -15.03 -17.33 5.90
N ASN A 286 -15.75 -17.98 6.80
CA ASN A 286 -15.82 -17.55 8.19
C ASN A 286 -14.43 -17.52 8.83
N MET A 287 -14.08 -16.40 9.45
CA MET A 287 -12.84 -16.31 10.22
C MET A 287 -13.02 -16.96 11.59
N PRO A 288 -12.16 -17.90 11.99
CA PRO A 288 -12.28 -18.55 13.29
C PRO A 288 -12.01 -17.58 14.44
N VAL A 289 -12.61 -17.88 15.59
CA VAL A 289 -12.34 -17.21 16.87
C VAL A 289 -11.71 -18.19 17.84
N ARG A 290 -11.10 -17.67 18.91
CA ARG A 290 -10.62 -18.53 20.00
C ARG A 290 -11.79 -19.30 20.61
N GLU A 291 -11.52 -20.54 21.01
CA GLU A 291 -12.49 -21.35 21.73
C GLU A 291 -12.98 -20.62 22.99
N GLY A 292 -14.30 -20.62 23.22
CA GLY A 292 -14.90 -19.89 24.33
C GLY A 292 -15.04 -18.38 24.12
N ALA A 293 -14.70 -17.83 22.96
CA ALA A 293 -14.89 -16.41 22.68
C ALA A 293 -16.38 -16.03 22.76
N THR A 294 -16.68 -14.92 23.44
CA THR A 294 -18.05 -14.43 23.56
C THR A 294 -18.15 -12.95 23.18
N LEU A 295 -19.32 -12.55 22.67
CA LEU A 295 -19.70 -11.16 22.44
C LEU A 295 -21.07 -10.92 23.08
N ASN A 296 -21.15 -9.96 24.00
CA ASN A 296 -22.38 -9.66 24.75
C ASN A 296 -23.01 -10.91 25.40
N GLY A 297 -22.17 -11.80 25.93
CA GLY A 297 -22.60 -13.05 26.59
C GLY A 297 -23.01 -14.18 25.65
N LYS A 298 -22.97 -13.99 24.32
CA LYS A 298 -23.20 -15.06 23.33
C LYS A 298 -21.88 -15.65 22.87
N LEU A 299 -21.80 -16.98 22.80
CA LEU A 299 -20.65 -17.68 22.23
C LEU A 299 -20.52 -17.34 20.74
N LEU A 300 -19.32 -16.99 20.32
CA LEU A 300 -18.99 -16.74 18.93
C LEU A 300 -18.52 -18.03 18.28
N THR A 301 -19.07 -18.33 17.10
CA THR A 301 -18.57 -19.42 16.25
C THR A 301 -17.55 -18.93 15.23
N HIS A 302 -17.58 -17.64 14.90
CA HIS A 302 -16.69 -16.97 13.96
C HIS A 302 -16.58 -15.47 14.28
N HIS A 303 -15.63 -14.79 13.64
CA HIS A 303 -15.37 -13.37 13.86
C HIS A 303 -16.58 -12.55 13.35
N PRO A 304 -17.15 -11.67 14.19
CA PRO A 304 -18.43 -11.01 13.87
C PRO A 304 -18.33 -9.95 12.78
N GLU A 305 -17.14 -9.39 12.55
CA GLU A 305 -16.94 -8.25 11.65
C GLU A 305 -16.01 -8.55 10.46
N ARG A 306 -15.38 -9.73 10.41
CA ARG A 306 -14.30 -10.02 9.47
C ARG A 306 -14.41 -11.44 8.94
N MET A 307 -13.95 -11.63 7.73
CA MET A 307 -13.90 -12.93 7.07
C MET A 307 -12.69 -13.02 6.15
N TYR A 308 -12.27 -14.24 5.88
CA TYR A 308 -11.29 -14.51 4.82
C TYR A 308 -11.98 -14.43 3.47
N VAL A 309 -11.25 -14.00 2.45
CA VAL A 309 -11.70 -14.04 1.07
C VAL A 309 -10.63 -14.66 0.21
N TYR A 310 -11.00 -15.63 -0.61
CA TYR A 310 -10.23 -16.01 -1.78
C TYR A 310 -10.68 -15.18 -2.98
N SER A 311 -9.75 -14.80 -3.85
CA SER A 311 -10.06 -14.17 -5.13
C SER A 311 -9.17 -14.72 -6.23
N SER A 312 -9.78 -15.16 -7.33
CA SER A 312 -9.04 -15.59 -8.52
C SER A 312 -8.22 -14.46 -9.15
N TYR A 313 -8.50 -13.20 -8.79
CA TYR A 313 -7.72 -12.04 -9.20
C TYR A 313 -6.39 -11.93 -8.43
N LEU A 314 -6.39 -12.27 -7.15
CA LEU A 314 -5.19 -12.22 -6.29
C LEU A 314 -4.34 -13.48 -6.38
N GLY A 315 -4.96 -14.62 -6.69
CA GLY A 315 -4.32 -15.93 -6.66
C GLY A 315 -4.44 -16.62 -5.29
N GLU A 316 -3.92 -17.84 -5.21
CA GLU A 316 -4.08 -18.73 -4.04
C GLU A 316 -3.12 -18.43 -2.88
N GLU A 317 -2.00 -17.75 -3.17
CA GLU A 317 -0.96 -17.46 -2.17
C GLU A 317 -1.31 -16.28 -1.24
N GLU A 318 -2.33 -15.50 -1.59
CA GLU A 318 -2.75 -14.35 -0.81
C GLU A 318 -3.94 -14.74 0.08
N HIS A 319 -3.88 -14.38 1.36
CA HIS A 319 -4.93 -14.66 2.34
C HIS A 319 -5.54 -13.36 2.86
N PRO A 320 -6.27 -12.61 2.01
CA PRO A 320 -6.83 -11.33 2.40
C PRO A 320 -8.02 -11.51 3.35
N ILE A 321 -8.14 -10.53 4.22
CA ILE A 321 -9.24 -10.40 5.18
C ILE A 321 -10.01 -9.13 4.84
N VAL A 322 -11.32 -9.27 4.77
CA VAL A 322 -12.25 -8.15 4.50
C VAL A 322 -13.13 -7.91 5.71
N GLN A 323 -13.69 -6.70 5.77
CA GLN A 323 -14.73 -6.37 6.73
C GLN A 323 -16.10 -6.74 6.16
N ASN A 324 -16.97 -7.27 7.02
CA ASN A 324 -18.38 -7.49 6.70
C ASN A 324 -19.02 -6.17 6.20
N LEU A 325 -18.74 -5.04 6.87
CA LEU A 325 -19.23 -3.71 6.47
C LEU A 325 -18.95 -3.36 5.00
N THR A 326 -17.79 -3.74 4.48
CA THR A 326 -17.39 -3.44 3.09
C THR A 326 -17.84 -4.51 2.09
N PHE A 327 -18.00 -5.75 2.54
CA PHE A 327 -18.27 -6.89 1.66
C PHE A 327 -19.74 -7.28 1.61
N ASP A 328 -20.49 -7.11 2.69
CA ASP A 328 -21.92 -7.42 2.77
C ASP A 328 -22.75 -6.75 1.64
N PRO A 329 -22.47 -5.50 1.21
CA PRO A 329 -23.15 -4.90 0.05
C PRO A 329 -22.96 -5.67 -1.28
N LEU A 330 -21.92 -6.51 -1.40
CA LEU A 330 -21.69 -7.35 -2.58
C LEU A 330 -22.56 -8.61 -2.57
N VAL A 331 -23.04 -9.01 -1.39
CA VAL A 331 -23.80 -10.24 -1.14
C VAL A 331 -25.17 -9.94 -0.52
N PRO A 332 -25.98 -9.05 -1.13
CA PRO A 332 -27.33 -8.78 -0.65
C PRO A 332 -28.22 -10.02 -0.78
N GLY A 333 -29.34 -10.06 -0.07
CA GLY A 333 -30.35 -11.09 -0.34
C GLY A 333 -31.12 -10.79 -1.63
N ILE A 334 -31.61 -11.81 -2.34
CA ILE A 334 -32.38 -11.64 -3.58
C ILE A 334 -33.59 -10.69 -3.42
N LYS A 335 -34.17 -10.64 -2.21
CA LYS A 335 -35.32 -9.79 -1.86
C LYS A 335 -35.03 -8.29 -1.99
N GLU A 336 -33.77 -7.87 -1.88
CA GLU A 336 -33.38 -6.47 -2.06
C GLU A 336 -33.66 -5.98 -3.49
N PHE A 337 -33.62 -6.88 -4.47
CA PHE A 337 -33.90 -6.57 -5.87
C PHE A 337 -35.37 -6.71 -6.26
N THR A 338 -36.19 -7.38 -5.45
CA THR A 338 -37.62 -7.61 -5.76
C THR A 338 -38.57 -6.67 -5.01
N SER A 339 -38.08 -5.99 -3.96
CA SER A 339 -38.91 -5.18 -3.05
C SER A 339 -39.42 -3.84 -3.60
N LEU A 340 -38.97 -3.39 -4.78
CA LEU A 340 -39.37 -2.10 -5.37
C LEU A 340 -40.53 -2.17 -6.38
N THR A 341 -41.17 -3.33 -6.51
CA THR A 341 -42.27 -3.52 -7.48
C THR A 341 -43.66 -3.09 -7.00
N THR A 342 -43.78 -2.49 -5.80
CA THR A 342 -45.08 -2.05 -5.26
C THR A 342 -45.08 -0.55 -4.96
N VAL A 343 -45.16 0.27 -6.01
CA VAL A 343 -45.89 1.54 -5.89
C VAL A 343 -47.25 1.26 -6.51
N GLU A 344 -48.23 0.93 -5.66
CA GLU A 344 -49.63 0.95 -6.07
C GLU A 344 -49.96 2.33 -6.65
N LYS A 345 -50.55 2.32 -7.85
CA LYS A 345 -50.99 3.52 -8.58
C LYS A 345 -52.16 4.20 -7.89
#